data_AF-A0A1H9UZS0-F1
#
_entry.id   AF-A0A1H9UZS0-F1
#
_cell.length_a   1.000
_cell.length_b   1.000
_cell.length_c   1.000
_cell.angle_alpha   90.00
_cell.angle_beta   90.00
_cell.angle_gamma   90.00
#
_symmetry.space_group_name_H-M   'P 1'
#
loop_
_entity.id
_entity.type
_entity.pdbx_description
1 polymer ?
#
loop_
_entity_poly.entity_id
_entity_poly.type
_entity_poly.pdbx_seq_one_letter_code
_entity_poly.pdbx_strand_id
1 'polypeptide(L)'
;MYWRNNHWRQNWTRQYPPVDPSLFHQSLQTYASLTARGNLLIERLLASPERMQQLMEAAQAGQDDTVNRIVHAAAGTTDITTSYTPMSVTFNLTADTPQLSPCCRMTMNLRWG
;
A
#
# COMPACT_ATOMS: atom_id res chain seq x y z
N MET A 1 -56.96 32.00 -13.29
CA MET A 1 -56.60 31.33 -12.02
C MET A 1 -55.11 31.06 -12.05
N TYR A 2 -54.37 31.70 -11.16
CA TYR A 2 -52.93 31.54 -11.01
C TYR A 2 -52.63 30.24 -10.26
N TRP A 3 -51.69 29.43 -10.76
CA TRP A 3 -51.03 28.41 -9.96
C TRP A 3 -49.51 28.64 -10.00
N ARG A 4 -49.00 29.10 -8.85
CA ARG A 4 -47.58 29.27 -8.54
C ARG A 4 -46.91 27.89 -8.46
N ASN A 5 -45.95 27.61 -9.34
CA ASN A 5 -45.04 26.49 -9.14
C ASN A 5 -43.90 26.94 -8.24
N ASN A 6 -43.96 26.47 -6.99
CA ASN A 6 -42.98 26.73 -5.95
C ASN A 6 -41.72 25.91 -6.23
N HIS A 7 -40.58 26.58 -6.38
CA HIS A 7 -39.27 25.96 -6.59
C HIS A 7 -38.80 25.27 -5.30
N TRP A 8 -38.98 23.96 -5.19
CA TRP A 8 -38.37 23.18 -4.12
C TRP A 8 -36.87 22.99 -4.41
N ARG A 9 -36.06 24.00 -4.09
CA ARG A 9 -34.62 23.82 -3.90
C ARG A 9 -34.43 22.98 -2.64
N GLN A 10 -34.31 21.66 -2.80
CA GLN A 10 -33.90 20.81 -1.70
C GLN A 10 -32.44 21.11 -1.36
N ASN A 11 -32.21 21.85 -0.28
CA ASN A 11 -30.91 21.96 0.36
C ASN A 11 -30.59 20.60 1.00
N TRP A 12 -29.85 19.76 0.28
CA TRP A 12 -29.18 18.60 0.86
C TRP A 12 -28.07 19.12 1.80
N THR A 13 -28.37 19.26 3.08
CA THR A 13 -27.34 19.41 4.11
C THR A 13 -26.58 18.09 4.18
N ARG A 14 -25.37 18.06 3.61
CA ARG A 14 -24.46 16.92 3.67
C ARG A 14 -24.13 16.63 5.14
N GLN A 15 -24.79 15.65 5.75
CA GLN A 15 -24.39 15.13 7.04
C GLN A 15 -23.16 14.23 6.84
N TYR A 16 -22.11 14.50 7.61
CA TYR A 16 -20.93 13.63 7.63
C TYR A 16 -21.25 12.34 8.39
N PRO A 17 -20.63 11.21 8.00
CA PRO A 17 -20.77 9.97 8.76
C PRO A 17 -20.21 10.16 10.18
N PRO A 18 -20.70 9.37 11.16
CA PRO A 18 -20.15 9.39 12.51
C PRO A 18 -18.68 8.96 12.49
N VAL A 19 -17.85 9.61 13.30
CA VAL A 19 -16.44 9.26 13.48
C VAL A 19 -16.34 8.15 14.52
N ASP A 20 -15.62 7.09 14.19
CA ASP A 20 -15.29 6.01 15.13
C ASP A 20 -13.77 5.96 15.38
N PRO A 21 -13.30 6.50 16.52
CA PRO A 21 -11.88 6.47 16.88
C PRO A 21 -11.32 5.05 17.07
N SER A 22 -12.16 4.06 17.38
CA SER A 22 -11.70 2.68 17.59
C SER A 22 -11.24 2.03 16.29
N LEU A 23 -11.95 2.30 15.18
CA LEU A 23 -11.55 1.86 13.84
C LEU A 23 -10.24 2.50 13.41
N PHE A 24 -10.07 3.80 13.70
CA PHE A 24 -8.81 4.49 13.40
C PHE A 24 -7.65 3.95 14.23
N HIS A 25 -7.86 3.68 15.51
CA HIS A 25 -6.85 3.06 16.38
C HIS A 25 -6.41 1.67 15.87
N GLN A 26 -7.36 0.82 15.44
CA GLN A 26 -7.04 -0.48 14.83
C GLN A 26 -6.26 -0.31 13.52
N SER A 27 -6.64 0.67 12.69
CA SER A 27 -5.90 1.01 11.48
C SER A 27 -4.45 1.40 11.79
N LEU A 28 -4.21 2.22 12.81
CA LEU A 28 -2.87 2.61 13.25
C LEU A 28 -2.03 1.41 13.73
N GLN A 29 -2.59 0.54 14.56
CA GLN A 29 -1.89 -0.66 15.04
C GLN A 29 -1.50 -1.59 13.87
N THR A 30 -2.43 -1.75 12.92
CA THR A 30 -2.21 -2.58 11.73
C THR A 30 -1.17 -1.96 10.81
N TYR A 31 -1.22 -0.64 10.60
CA TYR A 31 -0.25 0.08 9.79
C TYR A 31 1.15 0.05 10.40
N ALA A 32 1.28 0.13 11.72
CA ALA A 32 2.57 -0.04 12.40
C ALA A 32 3.24 -1.40 12.06
N SER A 33 2.44 -2.47 11.91
CA SER A 33 2.96 -3.76 11.46
C SER A 33 3.44 -3.74 9.99
N LEU A 34 2.80 -2.95 9.12
CA LEU A 34 3.23 -2.75 7.74
C LEU A 34 4.55 -1.98 7.70
N THR A 35 4.68 -0.93 8.52
CA THR A 35 5.92 -0.17 8.65
C THR A 35 7.07 -1.03 9.15
N ALA A 36 6.87 -1.85 10.19
CA ALA A 36 7.90 -2.76 10.69
C ALA A 36 8.38 -3.76 9.61
N ARG A 37 7.46 -4.32 8.83
CA ARG A 37 7.79 -5.21 7.70
C ARG A 37 8.52 -4.48 6.57
N GLY A 38 8.11 -3.26 6.25
CA GLY A 38 8.81 -2.45 5.25
C GLY A 38 10.22 -2.09 5.68
N ASN A 39 10.42 -1.73 6.94
CA ASN A 39 11.75 -1.49 7.51
C ASN A 39 12.63 -2.74 7.40
N LEU A 40 12.10 -3.92 7.76
CA LEU A 40 12.84 -5.18 7.63
C LEU A 40 13.26 -5.47 6.17
N LEU A 41 12.37 -5.22 5.20
CA LEU A 41 12.68 -5.35 3.78
C LEU A 41 13.83 -4.41 3.39
N ILE A 42 13.74 -3.13 3.77
CA ILE A 42 14.77 -2.12 3.49
C ILE A 42 16.11 -2.54 4.13
N GLU A 43 16.11 -2.89 5.41
CA GLU A 43 17.32 -3.30 6.15
C GLU A 43 18.01 -4.49 5.49
N ARG A 44 17.26 -5.50 5.06
CA ARG A 44 17.83 -6.70 4.43
C ARG A 44 18.32 -6.46 3.01
N LEU A 45 17.72 -5.52 2.27
CA LEU A 45 18.26 -5.08 0.99
C LEU A 45 19.55 -4.26 1.20
N LEU A 46 19.56 -3.31 2.13
CA LEU A 46 20.75 -2.53 2.48
C LEU A 46 21.92 -3.42 2.94
N ALA A 47 21.64 -4.49 3.68
CA ALA A 47 22.63 -5.43 4.16
C ALA A 47 23.21 -6.36 3.06
N SER A 48 22.66 -6.35 1.84
CA SER A 48 23.12 -7.22 0.75
C SER A 48 23.16 -6.47 -0.60
N PRO A 49 24.28 -5.80 -0.92
CA PRO A 49 24.51 -5.16 -2.21
C PRO A 49 24.27 -6.08 -3.40
N GLU A 50 24.65 -7.35 -3.29
CA GLU A 50 24.47 -8.34 -4.35
C GLU A 50 22.99 -8.59 -4.64
N ARG A 51 22.14 -8.69 -3.59
CA ARG A 51 20.69 -8.83 -3.77
C ARG A 51 20.07 -7.58 -4.37
N MET A 52 20.53 -6.38 -3.98
CA MET A 52 20.06 -5.13 -4.59
C MET A 52 20.37 -5.13 -6.09
N GLN A 53 21.59 -5.49 -6.48
CA GLN A 53 21.97 -5.58 -7.87
C GLN A 53 21.14 -6.60 -8.64
N GLN A 54 20.97 -7.81 -8.11
CA GLN A 54 20.12 -8.85 -8.73
C GLN A 54 18.67 -8.39 -8.89
N LEU A 55 18.13 -7.67 -7.90
CA LEU A 55 16.77 -7.12 -7.97
C LEU A 55 16.66 -6.10 -9.11
N MET A 56 17.61 -5.17 -9.22
CA MET A 56 17.63 -4.14 -10.26
C MET A 56 17.75 -4.76 -11.66
N GLU A 57 18.67 -5.72 -11.84
CA GLU A 57 18.88 -6.41 -13.11
C GLU A 57 17.66 -7.25 -13.52
N ALA A 58 17.06 -7.99 -12.58
CA ALA A 58 15.84 -8.76 -12.84
C ALA A 58 14.66 -7.87 -13.21
N ALA A 59 14.49 -6.73 -12.54
CA ALA A 59 13.46 -5.75 -12.84
C ALA A 59 13.68 -5.12 -14.24
N GLN A 60 14.92 -4.75 -14.57
CA GLN A 60 15.28 -4.25 -15.91
C GLN A 60 15.00 -5.27 -17.01
N ALA A 61 15.21 -6.55 -16.74
CA ALA A 61 14.99 -7.64 -17.68
C ALA A 61 13.53 -8.15 -17.75
N GLY A 62 12.60 -7.58 -16.97
CA GLY A 62 11.20 -8.04 -16.98
C GLY A 62 10.97 -9.40 -16.31
N GLN A 63 11.79 -9.79 -15.34
CA GLN A 63 11.75 -11.12 -14.72
C GLN A 63 10.90 -11.15 -13.45
N ASP A 64 9.57 -11.20 -13.61
CA ASP A 64 8.60 -11.15 -12.51
C ASP A 64 8.88 -12.17 -11.39
N ASP A 65 9.09 -13.44 -11.74
CA ASP A 65 9.31 -14.51 -10.76
C ASP A 65 10.60 -14.30 -9.95
N THR A 66 11.66 -13.83 -10.61
CA THR A 66 12.94 -13.54 -9.96
C THR A 66 12.81 -12.36 -9.00
N VAL A 67 12.14 -11.28 -9.44
CA VAL A 67 11.87 -10.12 -8.60
C VAL A 67 11.08 -10.53 -7.36
N ASN A 68 9.97 -11.25 -7.52
CA ASN A 68 9.14 -11.71 -6.41
C ASN A 68 9.93 -12.60 -5.45
N ARG A 69 10.73 -13.54 -5.96
CA ARG A 69 11.57 -14.42 -5.15
C ARG A 69 12.57 -13.64 -4.30
N ILE A 70 13.24 -12.64 -4.87
CA ILE A 70 14.21 -11.80 -4.14
C ILE A 70 13.51 -11.00 -3.06
N VAL A 71 12.37 -10.37 -3.39
CA VAL A 71 11.60 -9.55 -2.44
C VAL A 71 11.04 -10.39 -1.30
N HIS A 72 10.47 -11.56 -1.58
CA HIS A 72 9.93 -12.43 -0.54
C HIS A 72 11.03 -13.01 0.36
N ALA A 73 12.18 -13.37 -0.21
CA ALA A 73 13.33 -13.80 0.56
C ALA A 73 13.88 -12.67 1.46
N ALA A 74 13.89 -11.43 0.96
CA ALA A 74 14.25 -10.26 1.76
C ALA A 74 13.18 -9.98 2.83
N ALA A 75 11.89 -9.96 2.50
CA ALA A 75 10.82 -9.67 3.44
C ALA A 75 10.59 -10.76 4.50
N GLY A 76 10.95 -12.02 4.19
CA GLY A 76 10.59 -13.17 5.02
C GLY A 76 9.10 -13.51 5.00
N THR A 77 8.35 -12.99 4.02
CA THR A 77 6.92 -13.22 3.80
C THR A 77 6.59 -13.07 2.31
N THR A 78 5.49 -13.68 1.88
CA THR A 78 4.94 -13.59 0.51
C THR A 78 3.88 -12.50 0.35
N ASP A 79 3.50 -11.81 1.43
CA ASP A 79 2.39 -10.83 1.43
C ASP A 79 2.77 -9.46 0.85
N ILE A 80 3.87 -9.39 0.10
CA ILE A 80 4.35 -8.19 -0.57
C ILE A 80 4.20 -8.41 -2.07
N THR A 81 3.44 -7.54 -2.72
CA THR A 81 3.37 -7.50 -4.18
C THR A 81 4.32 -6.45 -4.72
N THR A 82 4.95 -6.77 -5.85
CA THR A 82 5.98 -5.91 -6.44
C THR A 82 5.57 -5.53 -7.86
N SER A 83 5.73 -4.27 -8.21
CA SER A 83 5.73 -3.81 -9.60
C SER A 83 7.00 -3.01 -9.87
N TYR A 84 7.41 -2.92 -11.13
CA TYR A 84 8.67 -2.27 -11.45
C TYR A 84 8.66 -1.68 -12.86
N THR A 85 9.62 -0.80 -13.08
CA THR A 85 10.05 -0.29 -14.38
C THR A 85 11.53 -0.61 -14.53
N PRO A 86 12.17 -0.35 -15.69
CA PRO A 86 13.62 -0.48 -15.81
C PRO A 86 14.45 0.38 -14.84
N MET A 87 13.80 1.27 -14.07
CA MET A 87 14.46 2.31 -13.28
C MET A 87 13.93 2.40 -11.84
N SER A 88 12.87 1.66 -11.51
CA SER A 88 12.22 1.74 -10.20
C SER A 88 11.50 0.46 -9.82
N VAL A 89 11.33 0.26 -8.51
CA VAL A 89 10.54 -0.82 -7.93
C VAL A 89 9.53 -0.23 -6.94
N THR A 90 8.32 -0.77 -6.94
CA THR A 90 7.25 -0.43 -6.01
C THR A 90 6.87 -1.65 -5.23
N PHE A 91 7.02 -1.58 -3.90
CA PHE A 91 6.54 -2.60 -2.97
C PHE A 91 5.17 -2.17 -2.43
N ASN A 92 4.18 -3.06 -2.54
CA ASN A 92 2.87 -2.88 -1.95
C ASN A 92 2.67 -3.93 -0.86
N LEU A 93 2.54 -3.45 0.38
CA LEU A 93 2.24 -4.28 1.54
C LEU A 93 0.79 -4.02 1.92
N THR A 94 0.04 -5.10 2.15
CA THR A 94 -1.35 -5.03 2.59
C THR A 94 -1.54 -5.79 3.90
N ALA A 95 -2.46 -5.30 4.72
CA ALA A 95 -2.92 -5.98 5.90
C ALA A 95 -4.39 -5.69 6.13
N ASP A 96 -5.08 -6.68 6.65
CA ASP A 96 -6.47 -6.63 7.01
C ASP A 96 -6.62 -6.72 8.53
N THR A 97 -7.76 -6.26 9.04
CA THR A 97 -8.21 -6.55 10.40
C THR A 97 -9.56 -7.26 10.33
N PRO A 98 -9.95 -7.99 11.39
CA PRO A 98 -11.28 -8.62 11.44
C PRO A 98 -12.44 -7.64 11.22
N GLN A 99 -12.24 -6.35 11.56
CA GLN A 99 -13.26 -5.29 11.39
C GLN A 99 -13.08 -4.45 10.12
N LEU A 100 -11.91 -4.49 9.46
CA LEU A 100 -11.59 -3.70 8.27
C LEU A 100 -10.83 -4.55 7.26
N SER A 101 -11.49 -4.89 6.15
CA SER A 101 -10.89 -5.59 5.03
C SER A 101 -11.35 -4.98 3.70
N PRO A 102 -10.47 -4.32 2.91
CA PRO A 102 -9.06 -4.05 3.22
C PRO A 102 -8.89 -2.92 4.25
N CYS A 103 -8.05 -3.12 5.26
CA CYS A 103 -7.72 -2.05 6.23
C CYS A 103 -6.71 -1.09 5.62
N CYS A 104 -5.57 -1.66 5.23
CA CYS A 104 -4.33 -0.93 5.35
C CYS A 104 -3.39 -1.30 4.21
N ARG A 105 -2.84 -0.27 3.58
CA ARG A 105 -1.90 -0.40 2.46
C ARG A 105 -0.73 0.53 2.66
N MET A 106 0.47 -0.01 2.56
CA MET A 106 1.70 0.77 2.51
C MET A 106 2.36 0.55 1.15
N THR A 107 2.68 1.65 0.47
CA THR A 107 3.35 1.62 -0.84
C THR A 107 4.68 2.34 -0.73
N MET A 108 5.77 1.65 -1.09
CA MET A 108 7.11 2.20 -1.13
C MET A 108 7.61 2.16 -2.57
N ASN A 109 7.96 3.31 -3.14
CA ASN A 109 8.60 3.39 -4.46
C ASN A 109 10.06 3.79 -4.29
N LEU A 110 10.97 2.95 -4.80
CA LEU A 110 12.41 3.16 -4.78
C LEU A 110 12.93 3.23 -6.21
N ARG A 111 13.97 4.02 -6.43
CA ARG A 111 14.55 4.29 -7.75
C ARG A 111 16.04 4.02 -7.79
N TRP A 112 16.53 3.59 -8.95
CA TRP A 112 17.95 3.49 -9.30
C TRP A 112 18.29 4.14 -10.64
N GLY A 113 17.29 4.59 -11.39
CA GLY A 113 17.41 5.39 -12.61
C GLY A 113 16.33 6.44 -12.63
#